data_AF-A4RW53-F1
#
_entry.id   AF-A4RW53-F1
#
_cell.length_a   1.000
_cell.length_b   1.000
_cell.length_c   1.000
_cell.angle_alpha   90.00
_cell.angle_beta   90.00
_cell.angle_gamma   90.00
#
_symmetry.space_group_name_H-M   'P 1'
#
loop_
_entity.id
_entity.type
_entity.pdbx_description
1 polymer ?
#
loop_
_entity_poly.entity_id
_entity_poly.type
_entity_poly.pdbx_seq_one_letter_code
_entity_poly.pdbx_strand_id
1 'polypeptide(L)' 'DEKKREPLPKPDYAVACPRCKSDDTKFCYYNNYNIKQPRFYCKKCCRYWTEGGSLRNVRVGAGRRK' A
#
# COMPACT_ATOMS: atom_id res chain seq x y z
N ASP A 1 29.50 8.61 13.34
CA ASP A 1 28.48 7.62 13.74
C ASP A 1 27.50 7.45 12.58
N GLU A 2 27.86 6.62 11.61
CA GLU A 2 27.07 6.41 10.39
C GLU A 2 26.02 5.34 10.69
N LYS A 3 24.86 5.76 11.22
CA LYS A 3 23.74 4.87 11.50
C LYS A 3 23.17 4.37 10.18
N LYS A 4 23.73 3.27 9.66
CA LYS A 4 23.20 2.52 8.51
C LYS A 4 21.71 2.30 8.75
N ARG A 5 20.87 2.95 7.96
CA ARG A 5 19.42 2.77 8.01
C ARG A 5 19.15 1.36 7.52
N GLU A 6 18.95 0.43 8.45
CA GLU A 6 18.54 -0.91 8.10
C GLU A 6 17.25 -0.83 7.26
N PRO A 7 17.16 -1.57 6.14
CA PRO A 7 15.96 -1.60 5.35
C PRO A 7 14.83 -2.11 6.25
N LEU A 8 13.82 -1.27 6.46
CA LEU A 8 12.66 -1.61 7.26
C LEU A 8 12.09 -2.97 6.78
N PRO A 9 11.85 -3.92 7.70
CA PRO A 9 11.35 -5.25 7.33
C PRO A 9 10.05 -5.08 6.56
N LYS A 10 9.85 -5.86 5.50
CA LYS A 10 8.58 -5.86 4.78
C LYS A 10 7.50 -6.40 5.73
N PRO A 11 6.27 -5.87 5.71
CA PRO A 11 5.19 -6.44 6.50
C PRO A 11 4.93 -7.88 6.03
N ASP A 12 5.11 -8.85 6.92
CA ASP A 12 4.92 -10.28 6.64
C ASP A 12 3.44 -10.70 6.59
N TYR A 13 2.52 -9.79 6.88
CA TYR A 13 1.09 -10.04 6.85
C TYR A 13 0.47 -9.61 5.50
N ALA A 14 -0.32 -10.50 4.92
CA ALA A 14 -1.11 -10.21 3.74
C ALA A 14 -2.31 -9.33 4.15
N VAL A 15 -2.42 -8.13 3.57
CA VAL A 15 -3.54 -7.22 3.85
C VAL A 15 -4.53 -7.25 2.69
N ALA A 16 -5.80 -7.52 3.00
CA ALA A 16 -6.86 -7.46 2.03
C ALA A 16 -7.07 -6.02 1.52
N CYS A 17 -7.25 -5.85 0.22
CA CYS A 17 -7.52 -4.54 -0.35
C CYS A 17 -8.84 -3.99 0.20
N PRO A 18 -8.86 -2.80 0.82
CA PRO A 18 -10.08 -2.27 1.43
C PRO A 18 -11.14 -1.82 0.41
N ARG A 19 -10.82 -1.83 -0.90
CA ARG A 19 -11.77 -1.47 -1.98
C ARG A 19 -12.49 -2.69 -2.55
N CYS A 20 -11.76 -3.75 -2.88
CA CYS A 20 -12.31 -4.94 -3.53
C CYS A 20 -12.24 -6.20 -2.68
N LYS A 21 -11.76 -6.09 -1.43
CA LYS A 21 -11.59 -7.20 -0.47
C LYS A 21 -10.73 -8.36 -0.99
N SER A 22 -9.86 -8.08 -1.97
CA SER A 22 -8.95 -9.06 -2.54
C SER A 22 -7.67 -9.16 -1.72
N ASP A 23 -7.19 -10.39 -1.51
CA ASP A 23 -5.90 -10.67 -0.86
C ASP A 23 -4.70 -10.51 -1.80
N ASP A 24 -4.94 -10.36 -3.10
CA ASP A 24 -3.90 -10.08 -4.10
C ASP A 24 -3.45 -8.60 -4.05
N THR A 25 -2.80 -8.26 -2.94
CA THR A 25 -2.11 -6.99 -2.71
C THR A 25 -0.60 -7.22 -2.60
N LYS A 26 0.17 -6.20 -2.95
CA LYS A 26 1.64 -6.19 -2.88
C LYS A 26 2.08 -4.95 -2.12
N PHE A 27 2.97 -5.13 -1.15
CA PHE A 27 3.70 -4.02 -0.55
C PHE A 27 4.57 -3.32 -1.61
N CYS A 28 4.47 -1.98 -1.67
CA CYS A 28 5.25 -1.16 -2.60
C CYS A 28 6.43 -0.50 -1.89
N TYR A 29 6.14 0.42 -0.97
CA TYR A 29 7.14 1.18 -0.23
C TYR A 29 6.50 1.83 0.99
N TYR A 30 7.32 2.21 1.97
CA TYR A 30 6.89 2.99 3.12
C TYR A 30 6.63 4.45 2.74
N ASN A 31 5.64 5.08 3.37
CA ASN A 31 5.35 6.48 3.16
C ASN A 31 6.47 7.37 3.75
N ASN A 32 6.95 8.36 2.96
CA ASN A 32 8.01 9.29 3.39
C ASN A 32 7.61 10.17 4.59
N TYR A 33 6.30 10.41 4.78
CA TYR A 33 5.80 11.20 5.90
C TYR A 33 5.59 10.38 7.18
N ASN A 34 5.36 9.07 7.05
CA ASN A 34 5.15 8.17 8.18
C ASN A 34 5.50 6.74 7.80
N ILE A 35 6.63 6.24 8.31
CA ILE A 35 7.11 4.88 8.03
C ILE A 35 6.16 3.79 8.55
N LYS A 36 5.27 4.11 9.51
CA LYS A 36 4.26 3.16 10.00
C LYS A 36 3.04 3.04 9.07
N GLN A 37 3.02 3.79 7.96
CA GLN A 37 1.96 3.76 6.96
C GLN A 37 2.48 3.20 5.62
N PRO A 38 2.63 1.88 5.51
CA PRO A 38 3.04 1.23 4.26
C PRO A 38 2.02 1.47 3.14
N ARG A 39 2.52 1.65 1.91
CA ARG A 39 1.70 1.69 0.69
C ARG A 39 1.66 0.33 0.04
N PHE A 40 0.46 -0.09 -0.33
CA PHE A 40 0.19 -1.33 -1.02
C PHE A 40 -0.46 -1.06 -2.37
N TYR A 41 -0.19 -1.94 -3.33
CA TYR A 41 -0.85 -1.99 -4.63
C TYR A 41 -1.70 -3.25 -4.71
N CYS A 42 -2.99 -3.09 -4.97
CA CYS A 42 -3.88 -4.22 -5.26
C CYS A 42 -3.82 -4.56 -6.75
N LYS A 43 -3.49 -5.80 -7.08
CA LYS A 43 -3.42 -6.27 -8.47
C LYS A 43 -4.80 -6.52 -9.08
N LYS A 44 -5.81 -6.89 -8.28
CA LYS A 44 -7.18 -7.09 -8.77
C LYS A 44 -7.85 -5.80 -9.24
N CYS A 45 -7.73 -4.71 -8.47
CA CYS A 45 -8.36 -3.44 -8.84
C CYS A 45 -7.38 -2.40 -9.43
N CYS A 46 -6.10 -2.77 -9.55
CA CYS A 46 -5.01 -1.91 -10.03
C CYS A 46 -4.94 -0.57 -9.28
N ARG A 47 -5.03 -0.61 -7.95
CA ARG A 47 -5.05 0.61 -7.12
C ARG A 47 -4.02 0.57 -6.00
N TYR A 48 -3.40 1.73 -5.81
CA TYR A 48 -2.66 2.03 -4.59
C TYR A 48 -3.60 2.40 -3.44
N TRP A 49 -3.21 1.98 -2.24
CA TRP A 49 -3.82 2.37 -0.98
C TRP A 49 -2.75 2.38 0.13
N THR A 50 -3.07 3.01 1.25
CA THR A 50 -2.17 3.13 2.41
C THR A 50 -2.85 2.50 3.60
N GLU A 51 -2.13 1.65 4.33
CA GLU A 51 -2.64 1.06 5.55
C GLU A 51 -2.74 2.07 6.69
N GLY A 52 -3.87 2.05 7.40
CA GLY A 52 -4.20 3.05 8.42
C GLY A 52 -4.37 4.48 7.87
N GLY A 53 -4.45 4.65 6.54
CA GLY A 53 -4.68 5.94 5.89
C GLY A 53 -6.12 6.09 5.38
N SER A 54 -6.54 7.33 5.12
CA SER A 54 -7.87 7.60 4.55
C SER A 54 -7.96 7.17 3.09
N LEU A 55 -8.98 6.37 2.76
CA LEU A 55 -9.29 6.02 1.38
C LEU A 55 -9.90 7.23 0.68
N ARG A 56 -9.27 7.69 -0.39
CA ARG A 56 -9.90 8.67 -1.28
C ARG A 56 -11.10 8.03 -1.97
N ASN A 57 -12.22 8.76 -2.00
CA ASN A 57 -13.43 8.41 -2.73
C ASN A 57 -13.16 8.44 -4.22
N VAL A 58 -12.71 7.30 -4.75
CA VAL A 58 -12.52 7.10 -6.18
C VAL A 58 -13.34 5.90 -6.59
N ARG A 59 -14.16 6.07 -7.63
CA ARG A 59 -14.99 4.99 -8.17
C ARG A 59 -14.13 3.76 -8.50
N VAL A 60 -14.69 2.58 -8.25
CA VAL A 60 -14.10 1.30 -8.67
C VAL A 60 -13.86 1.37 -10.18
N GLY A 61 -12.63 1.09 -10.64
CA GLY A 61 -12.25 1.14 -12.07
C GLY A 61 -11.57 2.44 -12.57
N ALA A 62 -11.72 3.59 -11.92
CA ALA A 62 -11.12 4.87 -12.37
C ALA A 62 -9.59 5.00 -12.08
N GLY A 63 -8.84 3.90 -12.10
CA GLY A 63 -7.43 3.82 -11.70
C GLY A 63 -6.48 3.38 -12.80
N ARG A 64 -7.04 2.79 -13.86
CA ARG A 64 -6.27 2.37 -15.02
C ARG A 64 -6.15 3.56 -15.96
N ARG A 65 -5.11 4.38 -15.77
CA ARG A 65 -4.64 5.25 -16.86
C ARG A 65 -4.06 4.32 -17.93
N LYS A 66 -4.50 4.50 -19.17
CA LYS A 66 -4.02 3.77 -20.35
C LYS A 66 -2.54 4.06 -20.59
#